data_AF-A0A923YY80-F1
#
_entry.id   AF-A0A923YY80-F1
#
_cell.length_a   1.000
_cell.length_b   1.000
_cell.length_c   1.000
_cell.angle_alpha   90.00
_cell.angle_beta   90.00
_cell.angle_gamma   90.00
#
_symmetry.space_group_name_H-M   'P 1'
#
loop_
_entity.id
_entity.type
_entity.pdbx_description
1 polymer ?
#
loop_
_entity_poly.entity_id
_entity_poly.type
_entity_poly.pdbx_seq_one_letter_code
_entity_poly.pdbx_strand_id
1 'polypeptide(L)'
;MASSPLLLNPAPTESPEARALPANVEAEAAFLGALLIDNRILEDMQTPLRPEHFFAPVHGRIFERILALVDRKAVVTPVTLKPYFESDEALSELGGTAYLARLTADGQGLLAPRELAEQVYDLALLRELVTVGRNLVTGAMDTR
;
A
#
# COMPACT_ATOMS: atom_id res chain seq x y z
N MET A 1 52.75 8.42 25.52
CA MET A 1 51.29 8.18 25.53
C MET A 1 50.64 9.37 24.85
N ALA A 2 50.36 9.27 23.55
CA ALA A 2 49.70 10.32 22.80
C ALA A 2 48.26 9.86 22.56
N SER A 3 47.30 10.59 23.11
CA SER A 3 45.87 10.36 22.94
C SER A 3 45.50 10.55 21.48
N SER A 4 45.16 9.46 20.79
CA SER A 4 44.55 9.51 19.46
C SER A 4 43.18 10.18 19.58
N PRO A 5 42.90 11.25 18.82
CA PRO A 5 41.55 11.79 18.77
C PRO A 5 40.67 10.75 18.06
N LEU A 6 39.51 10.47 18.65
CA LEU A 6 38.42 9.76 17.98
C LEU A 6 38.07 10.57 16.73
N LEU A 7 38.54 10.13 15.56
CA LEU A 7 38.02 10.60 14.29
C LEU A 7 36.56 10.14 14.25
N LEU A 8 35.66 11.05 14.60
CA LEU A 8 34.25 10.93 14.26
C LEU A 8 34.22 10.89 12.74
N ASN A 9 34.16 9.68 12.18
CA ASN A 9 33.97 9.49 10.76
C ASN A 9 32.69 10.27 10.41
N PRO A 10 32.74 11.34 9.60
CA PRO A 10 31.50 11.92 9.13
C PRO A 10 30.84 10.80 8.35
N ALA A 11 29.70 10.32 8.84
CA ALA A 11 28.86 9.39 8.09
C ALA A 11 28.76 9.91 6.66
N PRO A 12 28.84 9.05 5.63
CA PRO A 12 28.82 9.51 4.25
C PRO A 12 27.62 10.44 4.10
N THR A 13 27.92 11.67 3.66
CA THR A 13 26.93 12.66 3.25
C THR A 13 26.26 12.14 1.99
N GLU A 14 25.44 11.10 2.15
CA GLU A 14 24.45 10.73 1.15
C GLU A 14 23.47 11.90 1.14
N SER A 15 23.52 12.68 0.06
CA SER A 15 22.42 13.56 -0.32
C SER A 15 21.11 12.82 -0.07
N PRO A 16 20.08 13.47 0.52
CA PRO A 16 18.78 12.84 0.71
C PRO A 16 18.12 12.72 -0.67
N GLU A 17 18.61 11.80 -1.51
CA GLU A 17 17.75 11.08 -2.41
C GLU A 17 16.64 10.56 -1.51
N ALA A 18 15.44 11.11 -1.68
CA ALA A 18 14.30 10.81 -0.84
C ALA A 18 14.16 9.29 -0.78
N ARG A 19 14.62 8.66 0.32
CA ARG A 19 14.51 7.22 0.52
C ARG A 19 13.05 6.88 0.25
N ALA A 20 12.81 6.16 -0.83
CA ALA A 20 11.47 5.79 -1.25
C ALA A 20 10.80 5.10 -0.07
N LEU A 21 9.56 5.48 0.22
CA LEU A 21 8.82 4.89 1.33
C LEU A 21 8.66 3.38 1.09
N PRO A 22 8.72 2.54 2.14
CA PRO A 22 8.52 1.10 2.00
C PRO A 22 7.19 0.77 1.32
N ALA A 23 7.26 0.06 0.19
CA ALA A 23 6.11 -0.30 -0.63
C ALA A 23 6.39 -1.56 -1.46
N ASN A 24 5.32 -2.29 -1.79
CA ASN A 24 5.32 -3.39 -2.75
C ASN A 24 4.00 -3.33 -3.53
N VAL A 25 4.02 -2.60 -4.64
CA VAL A 25 2.83 -2.29 -5.43
C VAL A 25 2.32 -3.54 -6.15
N GLU A 26 3.21 -4.47 -6.47
CA GLU A 26 2.90 -5.77 -7.04
C GLU A 26 2.09 -6.63 -6.05
N ALA A 27 2.48 -6.65 -4.77
CA ALA A 27 1.73 -7.36 -3.73
C ALA A 27 0.33 -6.78 -3.52
N GLU A 28 0.21 -5.44 -3.53
CA GLU A 28 -1.08 -4.76 -3.47
C GLU A 28 -1.99 -5.15 -4.65
N ALA A 29 -1.46 -5.13 -5.87
CA ALA A 29 -2.20 -5.51 -7.06
C ALA A 29 -2.61 -6.98 -7.03
N ALA A 30 -1.72 -7.89 -6.61
CA ALA A 30 -2.01 -9.31 -6.47
C ALA A 30 -3.10 -9.57 -5.42
N PHE A 31 -3.05 -8.87 -4.27
CA PHE A 31 -4.07 -8.98 -3.23
C PHE A 31 -5.43 -8.48 -3.72
N LEU A 32 -5.48 -7.31 -4.37
CA LEU A 32 -6.73 -6.80 -4.97
C LEU A 32 -7.27 -7.75 -6.04
N GLY A 33 -6.40 -8.33 -6.87
CA GLY A 33 -6.76 -9.36 -7.82
C GLY A 33 -7.42 -10.57 -7.16
N ALA A 34 -6.83 -11.08 -6.09
CA ALA A 34 -7.38 -12.18 -5.30
C ALA A 34 -8.76 -11.82 -4.74
N LEU A 35 -8.92 -10.64 -4.14
CA LEU A 35 -10.19 -10.16 -3.61
C LEU A 35 -11.27 -10.04 -4.67
N LEU A 36 -10.93 -9.58 -5.87
CA LEU A 36 -11.87 -9.43 -6.99
C LEU A 36 -12.27 -10.77 -7.61
N ILE A 37 -11.53 -11.85 -7.33
CA ILE A 37 -11.89 -13.22 -7.72
C ILE A 37 -12.69 -13.91 -6.60
N ASP A 38 -12.28 -13.76 -5.34
CA ASP A 38 -12.98 -14.34 -4.18
C ASP A 38 -13.11 -13.31 -3.05
N ASN A 39 -14.29 -12.69 -2.93
CA ASN A 39 -14.53 -11.68 -1.90
C ASN A 39 -14.52 -12.26 -0.46
N ARG A 40 -14.68 -13.58 -0.30
CA ARG A 40 -14.73 -14.24 1.03
C ARG A 40 -13.40 -14.17 1.75
N ILE A 41 -12.31 -13.91 1.03
CA ILE A 41 -10.98 -13.66 1.60
C ILE A 41 -11.05 -12.58 2.69
N LEU A 42 -11.94 -11.58 2.57
CA LEU A 42 -12.11 -10.53 3.58
C LEU A 42 -12.61 -11.05 4.94
N GLU A 43 -13.44 -12.08 4.95
CA GLU A 43 -13.99 -12.69 6.18
C GLU A 43 -12.92 -13.48 6.94
N ASP A 44 -11.91 -13.89 6.20
CA ASP A 44 -10.85 -14.78 6.63
C ASP A 44 -9.63 -14.02 7.20
N MET A 45 -9.54 -12.70 7.04
CA MET A 45 -8.37 -11.91 7.43
C MET A 45 -8.21 -11.82 8.96
N GLN A 46 -7.01 -12.13 9.46
CA GLN A 46 -6.68 -11.95 10.88
C GLN A 46 -6.57 -10.47 11.26
N THR A 47 -5.91 -9.69 10.40
CA THR A 47 -5.74 -8.25 10.57
C THR A 47 -6.50 -7.54 9.46
N PRO A 48 -7.52 -6.71 9.77
CA PRO A 48 -8.25 -5.99 8.75
C PRO A 48 -7.36 -4.90 8.12
N LEU A 49 -7.27 -4.91 6.80
CA LEU A 49 -6.68 -3.81 6.04
C LEU A 49 -7.66 -2.63 5.97
N ARG A 50 -7.10 -1.43 5.81
CA ARG A 50 -7.80 -0.18 5.53
C ARG A 50 -7.27 0.42 4.23
N PRO A 51 -8.04 1.25 3.52
CA PRO A 51 -7.59 1.91 2.29
C PRO A 51 -6.24 2.63 2.42
N GLU A 52 -5.96 3.23 3.58
CA GLU A 52 -4.73 3.99 3.86
C GLU A 52 -3.49 3.09 4.01
N HIS A 53 -3.67 1.78 4.15
CA HIS A 53 -2.57 0.81 4.18
C HIS A 53 -1.97 0.54 2.80
N PHE A 54 -2.65 0.92 1.71
CA PHE A 54 -2.08 0.82 0.37
C PHE A 54 -1.13 2.00 0.12
N PHE A 55 0.02 1.72 -0.48
CA PHE A 55 0.95 2.74 -0.94
C PHE A 55 0.44 3.44 -2.19
N ALA A 56 -0.09 2.68 -3.16
CA ALA A 56 -0.67 3.27 -4.36
C ALA A 56 -2.08 3.82 -4.04
N PRO A 57 -2.34 5.13 -4.19
CA PRO A 57 -3.64 5.72 -3.83
C PRO A 57 -4.82 5.11 -4.59
N VAL A 58 -4.58 4.72 -5.85
CA VAL A 58 -5.59 4.04 -6.67
C VAL A 58 -5.98 2.67 -6.11
N HIS A 59 -5.03 1.92 -5.55
CA HIS A 59 -5.31 0.64 -4.89
C HIS A 59 -6.14 0.83 -3.62
N GLY A 60 -5.80 1.84 -2.81
CA GLY A 60 -6.59 2.21 -1.64
C GLY A 60 -8.05 2.51 -1.99
N ARG A 61 -8.29 3.29 -3.04
CA ARG A 61 -9.66 3.60 -3.52
C ARG A 61 -10.40 2.39 -4.08
N ILE A 62 -9.71 1.50 -4.80
CA ILE A 62 -10.29 0.23 -5.25
C ILE A 62 -10.71 -0.60 -4.02
N PHE A 63 -9.83 -0.73 -3.03
CA PHE A 63 -10.12 -1.47 -1.81
C PHE A 63 -11.28 -0.87 -1.01
N GLU A 64 -11.31 0.46 -0.85
CA GLU A 64 -12.44 1.17 -0.23
C GLU A 64 -13.77 0.82 -0.92
N ARG A 65 -13.76 0.78 -2.26
CA ARG A 65 -14.96 0.45 -3.02
C ARG A 65 -15.37 -1.02 -2.86
N ILE A 66 -14.40 -1.93 -2.79
CA ILE A 66 -14.65 -3.34 -2.49
C ILE A 66 -15.33 -3.46 -1.12
N LEU A 67 -14.77 -2.87 -0.07
CA LEU A 67 -15.34 -2.90 1.28
C LEU A 67 -16.78 -2.38 1.31
N ALA A 68 -17.04 -1.22 0.70
CA ALA A 68 -18.36 -0.59 0.69
C ALA A 68 -19.43 -1.43 -0.02
N LEU A 69 -19.06 -2.20 -1.05
CA LEU A 69 -19.99 -3.06 -1.78
C LEU A 69 -20.21 -4.41 -1.08
N VAL A 70 -19.14 -4.99 -0.51
CA VAL A 70 -19.23 -6.23 0.27
C VAL A 70 -20.08 -6.02 1.53
N ASP A 71 -19.97 -4.87 2.20
CA ASP A 71 -20.82 -4.51 3.34
C ASP A 71 -22.32 -4.53 2.97
N ARG A 72 -22.63 -4.08 1.74
CA ARG A 72 -23.98 -4.12 1.16
C ARG A 72 -24.38 -5.50 0.60
N LYS A 73 -23.59 -6.54 0.89
CA LYS A 73 -23.78 -7.93 0.42
C LYS A 73 -23.77 -8.05 -1.10
N ALA A 74 -23.12 -7.13 -1.81
CA ALA A 74 -22.91 -7.23 -3.24
C ALA A 74 -21.66 -8.08 -3.56
N VAL A 75 -21.73 -8.85 -4.64
CA VAL A 75 -20.56 -9.53 -5.20
C VAL A 75 -19.74 -8.49 -5.96
N VAL A 76 -18.45 -8.39 -5.65
CA VAL A 76 -17.54 -7.42 -6.22
C VAL A 76 -16.58 -8.10 -7.19
N THR A 77 -16.60 -7.65 -8.44
CA THR A 77 -15.78 -8.12 -9.54
C THR A 77 -15.25 -6.92 -10.33
N PRO A 78 -14.30 -7.12 -11.27
CA PRO A 78 -13.87 -6.03 -12.14
C PRO A 78 -15.04 -5.37 -12.87
N VAL A 79 -16.03 -6.15 -13.32
CA VAL A 79 -17.21 -5.66 -14.06
C VAL A 79 -18.09 -4.78 -13.19
N THR A 80 -18.37 -5.20 -11.95
CA THR A 80 -19.23 -4.43 -11.03
C THR A 80 -18.53 -3.17 -10.51
N LEU A 81 -17.19 -3.13 -10.53
CA LEU A 81 -16.43 -1.93 -10.17
C LEU A 81 -16.35 -0.88 -11.28
N LYS A 82 -16.44 -1.29 -12.56
CA LYS A 82 -16.26 -0.39 -13.72
C LYS A 82 -16.99 0.95 -13.57
N PRO A 83 -18.31 1.02 -13.25
CA PRO A 83 -19.05 2.27 -13.23
C PRO A 83 -18.52 3.29 -12.21
N TYR A 84 -17.77 2.84 -11.20
CA TYR A 84 -17.21 3.71 -10.17
C TYR A 84 -15.87 4.32 -10.56
N PHE A 85 -15.25 3.83 -11.63
CA PHE A 85 -13.93 4.27 -12.07
C PHE A 85 -13.87 4.65 -13.56
N GLU A 86 -15.00 4.77 -14.25
CA GLU A 86 -15.07 5.16 -15.67
C GLU A 86 -14.43 6.53 -15.95
N SER A 87 -14.52 7.46 -15.00
CA SER A 87 -13.96 8.82 -15.11
C SER A 87 -12.82 9.08 -14.11
N ASP A 88 -12.21 8.01 -13.58
CA ASP A 88 -11.11 8.16 -12.63
C ASP A 88 -9.78 8.44 -13.35
N GLU A 89 -9.24 9.65 -13.16
CA GLU A 89 -8.01 10.10 -13.84
C GLU A 89 -6.79 9.23 -13.49
N ALA A 90 -6.61 8.86 -12.22
CA ALA A 90 -5.46 8.05 -11.82
C ALA A 90 -5.57 6.60 -12.34
N LEU A 91 -6.78 6.05 -12.42
CA LEU A 91 -6.99 4.76 -13.08
C LEU A 91 -6.74 4.87 -14.59
N SER A 92 -7.08 6.01 -15.21
CA SER A 92 -6.82 6.26 -16.63
C SER A 92 -5.33 6.17 -16.97
N GLU A 93 -4.44 6.66 -16.10
CA GLU A 93 -2.98 6.51 -16.24
C GLU A 93 -2.53 5.04 -16.23
N LEU A 94 -3.28 4.18 -15.54
CA LEU A 94 -3.10 2.73 -15.53
C LEU A 94 -3.87 2.02 -16.65
N GLY A 95 -4.34 2.73 -17.69
CA GLY A 95 -5.12 2.14 -18.78
C GLY A 95 -6.61 1.96 -18.46
N GLY A 96 -7.13 2.75 -17.52
CA GLY A 96 -8.54 2.90 -17.19
C GLY A 96 -9.17 1.63 -16.61
N THR A 97 -10.45 1.44 -16.89
CA THR A 97 -11.22 0.28 -16.41
C THR A 97 -10.65 -1.08 -16.86
N ALA A 98 -9.79 -1.11 -17.88
CA ALA A 98 -9.07 -2.32 -18.27
C ALA A 98 -8.07 -2.77 -17.19
N TYR A 99 -7.56 -1.86 -16.35
CA TYR A 99 -6.70 -2.21 -15.23
C TYR A 99 -7.38 -3.15 -14.24
N LEU A 100 -8.66 -2.92 -13.95
CA LEU A 100 -9.44 -3.78 -13.05
C LEU A 100 -9.48 -5.23 -13.54
N ALA A 101 -9.54 -5.44 -14.86
CA ALA A 101 -9.49 -6.78 -15.45
C ALA A 101 -8.07 -7.38 -15.43
N ARG A 102 -7.03 -6.52 -15.52
CA ARG A 102 -5.64 -6.97 -15.42
C ARG A 102 -5.27 -7.43 -14.02
N LEU A 103 -5.84 -6.84 -12.97
CA LEU A 103 -5.64 -7.28 -11.59
C LEU A 103 -5.99 -8.77 -11.40
N THR A 104 -6.98 -9.27 -12.15
CA THR A 104 -7.45 -10.66 -12.05
C THR A 104 -6.84 -11.60 -13.10
N ALA A 105 -5.90 -11.13 -13.94
CA ALA A 105 -5.53 -11.84 -15.17
C ALA A 105 -4.71 -13.13 -14.95
N ASP A 106 -3.81 -13.15 -13.97
CA ASP A 106 -2.93 -14.30 -13.72
C ASP A 106 -3.39 -15.19 -12.54
N GLY A 107 -4.32 -14.69 -11.71
CA GLY A 107 -4.87 -15.37 -10.54
C GLY A 107 -3.84 -15.72 -9.45
N GLN A 108 -2.58 -15.28 -9.55
CA GLN A 108 -1.50 -15.71 -8.67
C GLN A 108 -1.73 -15.29 -7.22
N GLY A 109 -2.41 -14.16 -7.00
CA GLY A 109 -2.74 -13.67 -5.66
C GLY A 109 -3.59 -14.63 -4.83
N LEU A 110 -4.31 -15.56 -5.47
CA LEU A 110 -5.12 -16.57 -4.76
C LEU A 110 -4.29 -17.62 -4.04
N LEU A 111 -3.01 -17.78 -4.39
CA LEU A 111 -2.14 -18.78 -3.77
C LEU A 111 -1.81 -18.44 -2.31
N ALA A 112 -1.72 -17.15 -1.98
CA ALA A 112 -1.28 -16.66 -0.69
C ALA A 112 -1.91 -15.29 -0.33
N PRO A 113 -3.25 -15.15 -0.32
CA PRO A 113 -3.90 -13.85 -0.13
C PRO A 113 -3.69 -13.27 1.27
N ARG A 114 -3.51 -14.13 2.28
CA ARG A 114 -3.29 -13.70 3.68
C ARG A 114 -1.90 -13.10 3.84
N GLU A 115 -0.89 -13.76 3.28
CA GLU A 115 0.50 -13.34 3.27
C GLU A 115 0.67 -12.02 2.50
N LEU A 116 -0.04 -11.85 1.38
CA LEU A 116 -0.06 -10.59 0.64
C LEU A 116 -0.68 -9.46 1.47
N ALA A 117 -1.79 -9.73 2.17
CA ALA A 117 -2.41 -8.73 3.03
C ALA A 117 -1.52 -8.32 4.22
N GLU A 118 -0.88 -9.30 4.86
CA GLU A 118 0.09 -9.07 5.94
C GLU A 118 1.26 -8.22 5.43
N GLN A 119 1.80 -8.53 4.25
CA GLN A 119 2.86 -7.73 3.64
C GLN A 119 2.44 -6.27 3.40
N VAL A 120 1.23 -6.03 2.89
CA VAL A 120 0.69 -4.67 2.71
C VAL A 120 0.59 -3.93 4.05
N TYR A 121 0.10 -4.61 5.09
CA TYR A 121 -0.03 -4.07 6.44
C TYR A 121 1.33 -3.70 7.05
N ASP A 122 2.30 -4.62 7.00
CA ASP A 122 3.64 -4.42 7.56
C ASP A 122 4.35 -3.24 6.90
N LEU A 123 4.26 -3.15 5.57
CA LEU A 123 4.82 -2.02 4.83
C LEU A 123 4.13 -0.70 5.20
N ALA A 124 2.81 -0.72 5.43
CA ALA A 124 2.08 0.45 5.91
C ALA A 124 2.56 0.90 7.29
N LEU A 125 2.77 -0.04 8.21
CA LEU A 125 3.29 0.25 9.55
C LEU A 125 4.69 0.86 9.47
N LEU A 126 5.56 0.35 8.59
CA LEU A 126 6.88 0.94 8.37
C LEU A 126 6.78 2.38 7.84
N ARG A 127 5.84 2.67 6.92
CA ARG A 127 5.60 4.05 6.45
C ARG A 127 5.10 4.97 7.57
N GLU A 128 4.25 4.47 8.45
CA GLU A 128 3.76 5.21 9.62
C GLU A 128 4.91 5.51 10.59
N LEU A 129 5.78 4.53 10.89
CA LEU A 129 6.96 4.72 11.72
C LEU A 129 7.93 5.77 11.13
N VAL A 130 8.14 5.76 9.81
CA VAL A 130 8.94 6.80 9.14
C VAL A 130 8.31 8.18 9.35
N THR A 131 6.98 8.28 9.23
CA THR A 131 6.25 9.54 9.42
C THR A 131 6.36 10.05 10.85
N VAL A 132 6.12 9.19 11.84
CA VAL A 132 6.27 9.52 13.26
C VAL A 132 7.71 9.94 13.56
N GLY A 133 8.70 9.21 13.07
CA GLY A 133 10.12 9.54 13.26
C GLY A 133 10.48 10.92 12.69
N ARG A 134 10.00 11.25 11.48
CA ARG A 134 10.19 12.58 10.88
C ARG A 134 9.54 13.67 11.75
N ASN A 135 8.31 13.46 12.20
CA ASN A 135 7.58 14.42 13.03
C ASN A 135 8.29 14.69 14.37
N LEU A 136 8.86 13.65 15.00
CA LEU A 136 9.63 13.80 16.23
C LEU A 136 10.89 14.65 16.01
N VAL A 137 11.62 14.39 14.92
CA VAL A 137 12.81 15.18 14.56
C VAL A 137 12.44 16.64 14.26
N THR A 138 11.40 16.86 13.46
CA THR A 138 10.92 18.20 13.13
C THR A 138 10.45 18.95 14.37
N GLY A 139 9.68 18.29 15.25
CA GLY A 139 9.19 18.88 16.50
C GLY A 139 10.32 19.23 17.48
N ALA A 140 11.38 18.42 17.55
CA ALA A 140 12.54 18.73 18.40
C ALA A 140 13.36 19.94 17.91
N MET A 141 13.29 20.26 16.62
CA MET A 141 14.01 21.40 16.01
C MET A 141 13.20 22.70 16.03
N ASP A 142 11.91 22.66 16.33
CA ASP A 142 11.06 23.85 16.42
C ASP A 142 11.20 24.49 17.82
N THR A 143 12.26 25.27 18.02
CA THR A 143 12.59 25.91 19.31
C THR A 143 11.91 27.27 19.52
N ARG A 144 10.70 27.46 18.98
CA ARG A 144 9.92 28.69 19.21
C ARG A 144 9.18 28.67 20.53
#